data_AF-A0A5B2Z6K7-F1
#
_entry.id   AF-A0A5B2Z6K7-F1
#
_cell.length_a   1.000
_cell.length_b   1.000
_cell.length_c   1.000
_cell.angle_alpha   90.00
_cell.angle_beta   90.00
_cell.angle_gamma   90.00
#
_symmetry.space_group_name_H-M   'P 1'
#
loop_
_entity.id
_entity.type
_entity.pdbx_description
1 polymer ?
#
loop_
_entity_poly.entity_id
_entity_poly.type
_entity_poly.pdbx_seq_one_letter_code
_entity_poly.pdbx_strand_id
1 'polypeptide(L)'
;MSRGMRAILTLLVCLLAGTAWAQQIKIATLAPEGSAWMRELRAAAAEVKAGTGGRVEVKFYPGGVMGNDAVVLRKMRLGQLQGGVFTGSELSLVYPDSQLYSLPFLFRNWDEVAAVRAQVDPLLAKGFEERGLRLLGVSGVGFAYIMGNKPLRSQADVAGIKLWVPQNDTIAIRTFELGGVSPIPLPIGDVFTALQTGMVDTVANTPSGAIALQWHGRLRSLVDLPLSYVVGFLVLDDKAWARLSPEDRQVLAGAFAGAARRMDASVREDEDEALKALRRQGLVVTELAPEEAARWRGLGEQVMAELETRQAISPALLAEVRRVLAEARAD
;
A
#
# COMPACT_ATOMS: atom_id res chain seq x y z
N MET A 1 15.08 -55.21 33.42
CA MET A 1 15.75 -54.08 32.73
C MET A 1 16.43 -53.21 33.76
N SER A 2 17.76 -53.08 33.67
CA SER A 2 18.57 -52.36 34.67
C SER A 2 18.27 -50.85 34.66
N ARG A 3 18.45 -50.19 35.82
CA ARG A 3 18.27 -48.73 35.96
C ARG A 3 19.08 -47.91 34.94
N GLY A 4 20.22 -48.44 34.47
CA GLY A 4 21.03 -47.82 33.41
C GLY A 4 20.37 -47.82 32.02
N MET A 5 19.57 -48.84 31.69
CA MET A 5 18.91 -48.92 30.38
C MET A 5 17.71 -47.97 30.25
N ARG A 6 17.08 -47.60 31.38
CA ARG A 6 16.05 -46.56 31.41
C ARG A 6 16.66 -45.16 31.23
N ALA A 7 17.81 -44.87 31.84
CA ALA A 7 18.48 -43.57 31.71
C ALA A 7 18.98 -43.28 30.28
N ILE A 8 19.45 -44.32 29.58
CA ILE A 8 19.91 -44.20 28.18
C ILE A 8 18.72 -44.00 27.22
N LEU A 9 17.57 -44.64 27.48
CA LEU A 9 16.35 -44.40 26.69
C LEU A 9 15.80 -42.98 26.87
N THR A 10 15.88 -42.42 28.09
CA THR A 10 15.41 -41.04 28.35
C THR A 10 16.33 -40.00 27.70
N LEU A 11 17.65 -40.24 27.63
CA LEU A 11 18.60 -39.35 26.96
C LEU A 11 18.44 -39.36 25.42
N LEU A 12 18.11 -40.50 24.83
CA LEU A 12 17.90 -40.63 23.37
C LEU A 12 16.63 -39.92 22.87
N VAL A 13 15.58 -39.86 23.71
CA VAL A 13 14.32 -39.17 23.37
C VAL A 13 14.48 -37.64 23.36
N CYS A 14 15.39 -37.09 24.17
CA CYS A 14 15.67 -35.64 24.16
C CYS A 14 16.51 -35.19 22.94
N LEU A 15 17.28 -36.08 22.31
CA LEU A 15 18.05 -35.77 21.08
C LEU A 15 17.21 -35.86 19.79
N LEU A 16 15.97 -36.38 19.88
CA LEU A 16 14.98 -36.38 18.79
C LEU A 16 13.99 -35.22 18.88
N ALA A 17 14.21 -34.25 19.78
CA ALA A 17 13.62 -32.93 19.65
C ALA A 17 14.25 -32.28 18.42
N GLY A 18 13.75 -32.65 17.24
CA GLY A 18 14.22 -32.18 15.96
C GLY A 18 14.31 -30.67 16.02
N THR A 19 15.45 -30.13 15.61
CA THR A 19 15.55 -28.71 15.28
C THR A 19 14.44 -28.45 14.27
N ALA A 20 13.31 -27.88 14.71
CA ALA A 20 12.26 -27.48 13.80
C ALA A 20 12.90 -26.41 12.91
N TRP A 21 13.14 -26.75 11.65
CA TRP A 21 13.65 -25.79 10.68
C TRP A 21 12.58 -24.72 10.55
N ALA A 22 12.86 -23.52 11.07
CA ALA A 22 11.94 -22.41 10.98
C ALA A 22 11.65 -22.15 9.50
N GLN A 23 10.38 -22.21 9.10
CA GLN A 23 9.97 -21.80 7.78
C GLN A 23 10.15 -20.29 7.69
N GLN A 24 11.17 -19.88 6.93
CA GLN A 24 11.47 -18.48 6.74
C GLN A 24 10.60 -17.88 5.64
N ILE A 25 9.82 -16.87 6.00
CA ILE A 25 9.02 -16.07 5.07
C ILE A 25 9.74 -14.74 4.85
N LYS A 26 10.32 -14.57 3.66
CA LYS A 26 11.03 -13.34 3.27
C LYS A 26 10.08 -12.38 2.56
N ILE A 27 9.89 -11.19 3.13
CA ILE A 27 8.97 -10.16 2.62
C ILE A 27 9.75 -8.89 2.31
N ALA A 28 9.61 -8.35 1.11
CA ALA A 28 10.20 -7.06 0.74
C ALA A 28 9.18 -5.93 0.77
N THR A 29 9.63 -4.71 1.04
CA THR A 29 8.80 -3.51 1.00
C THR A 29 9.63 -2.28 0.68
N LEU A 30 8.98 -1.28 0.09
CA LEU A 30 9.54 0.05 -0.12
C LEU A 30 9.30 0.99 1.06
N ALA A 31 8.47 0.58 2.04
CA ALA A 31 8.31 1.31 3.28
C ALA A 31 9.69 1.49 3.95
N PRO A 32 10.08 2.72 4.32
CA PRO A 32 11.36 2.97 4.99
C PRO A 32 11.44 2.26 6.35
N GLU A 33 12.65 1.84 6.71
CA GLU A 33 12.93 1.38 8.08
C GLU A 33 12.59 2.49 9.08
N GLY A 34 12.01 2.12 10.23
CA GLY A 34 11.60 3.06 11.27
C GLY A 34 10.26 3.76 11.05
N SER A 35 9.64 3.64 9.87
CA SER A 35 8.28 4.13 9.62
C SER A 35 7.23 3.46 10.52
N ALA A 36 6.07 4.11 10.71
CA ALA A 36 4.95 3.55 11.49
C ALA A 36 4.52 2.18 10.97
N TRP A 37 4.41 2.07 9.65
CA TRP A 37 4.16 0.81 8.95
C TRP A 37 5.14 -0.30 9.33
N MET A 38 6.45 0.00 9.25
CA MET A 38 7.46 -1.01 9.56
C MET A 38 7.46 -1.43 11.04
N ARG A 39 7.08 -0.54 11.97
CA ARG A 39 6.94 -0.91 13.38
C ARG A 39 5.82 -1.94 13.59
N GLU A 40 4.66 -1.71 13.00
CA GLU A 40 3.52 -2.64 13.10
C GLU A 40 3.80 -3.98 12.42
N LEU A 41 4.40 -3.96 11.23
CA LEU A 41 4.78 -5.19 10.52
C LEU A 41 5.81 -6.02 11.30
N ARG A 42 6.78 -5.38 11.96
CA ARG A 42 7.76 -6.07 12.81
C ARG A 42 7.13 -6.63 14.09
N ALA A 43 6.20 -5.89 14.70
CA ALA A 43 5.44 -6.38 15.85
C ALA A 43 4.65 -7.64 15.47
N ALA A 44 3.93 -7.62 14.35
CA ALA A 44 3.23 -8.80 13.84
C ALA A 44 4.18 -9.97 13.55
N ALA A 45 5.36 -9.74 12.95
CA ALA A 45 6.34 -10.81 12.76
C ALA A 45 6.83 -11.44 14.08
N ALA A 46 6.99 -10.64 15.14
CA ALA A 46 7.32 -11.13 16.47
C ALA A 46 6.17 -11.94 17.09
N GLU A 47 4.92 -11.47 16.94
CA GLU A 47 3.70 -12.20 17.34
C GLU A 47 3.63 -13.58 16.65
N VAL A 48 3.93 -13.65 15.35
CA VAL A 48 3.98 -14.91 14.58
C VAL A 48 5.04 -15.85 15.12
N LYS A 49 6.26 -15.34 15.36
CA LYS A 49 7.34 -16.16 15.90
C LYS A 49 6.97 -16.73 17.28
N ALA A 50 6.37 -15.92 18.15
CA ALA A 50 5.93 -16.36 19.46
C ALA A 50 4.78 -17.37 19.38
N GLY A 51 3.73 -17.06 18.61
CA GLY A 51 2.53 -17.89 18.48
C GLY A 51 2.77 -19.23 17.80
N THR A 52 3.80 -19.33 16.95
CA THR A 52 4.21 -20.58 16.30
C THR A 52 5.34 -21.31 17.05
N GLY A 53 5.78 -20.81 18.21
CA GLY A 53 6.91 -21.38 18.94
C GLY A 53 8.21 -21.42 18.11
N GLY A 54 8.39 -20.44 17.22
CA GLY A 54 9.55 -20.31 16.34
C GLY A 54 9.50 -21.13 15.05
N ARG A 55 8.43 -21.90 14.79
CA ARG A 55 8.28 -22.66 13.53
C ARG A 55 8.16 -21.77 12.30
N VAL A 56 7.61 -20.56 12.46
CA VAL A 56 7.51 -19.57 11.39
C VAL A 56 8.28 -18.31 11.77
N GLU A 57 9.18 -17.88 10.89
CA GLU A 57 9.90 -16.62 11.06
C GLU A 57 9.71 -15.72 9.85
N VAL A 58 9.17 -14.53 10.06
CA VAL A 58 8.96 -13.54 9.01
C VAL A 58 10.10 -12.53 9.03
N LYS A 59 10.82 -12.44 7.92
CA LYS A 59 11.94 -11.50 7.75
C LYS A 59 11.57 -10.44 6.72
N PHE A 60 11.54 -9.19 7.18
CA PHE A 60 11.32 -8.02 6.33
C PHE A 60 12.62 -7.47 5.74
N TYR A 61 12.53 -7.04 4.49
CA TYR A 61 13.55 -6.32 3.72
C TYR A 61 12.98 -4.96 3.29
N PRO A 62 13.13 -3.91 4.12
CA PRO A 62 12.50 -2.61 3.88
C PRO A 62 13.33 -1.68 3.00
N GLY A 63 12.75 -0.53 2.66
CA GLY A 63 13.43 0.56 1.94
C GLY A 63 13.95 0.18 0.55
N GLY A 64 13.40 -0.85 -0.08
CA GLY A 64 13.79 -1.22 -1.45
C GLY A 64 15.14 -1.91 -1.59
N VAL A 65 15.73 -2.43 -0.50
CA VAL A 65 17.00 -3.19 -0.57
C VAL A 65 16.91 -4.45 -1.44
N MET A 66 15.69 -4.91 -1.73
CA MET A 66 15.43 -6.02 -2.64
C MET A 66 15.07 -5.60 -4.08
N GLY A 67 15.20 -4.31 -4.41
CA GLY A 67 14.82 -3.72 -5.69
C GLY A 67 13.44 -3.05 -5.65
N ASN A 68 13.03 -2.47 -6.78
CA ASN A 68 11.69 -1.91 -6.97
C ASN A 68 10.60 -3.00 -7.07
N ASP A 69 9.33 -2.60 -7.13
CA ASP A 69 8.18 -3.51 -7.09
C ASP A 69 8.23 -4.58 -8.18
N ALA A 70 8.58 -4.20 -9.42
CA ALA A 70 8.72 -5.15 -10.53
C ALA A 70 9.79 -6.22 -10.26
N VAL A 71 10.93 -5.83 -9.68
CA VAL A 71 11.99 -6.77 -9.27
C VAL A 71 11.50 -7.66 -8.13
N VAL A 72 10.78 -7.12 -7.15
CA VAL A 72 10.22 -7.89 -6.03
C VAL A 72 9.19 -8.91 -6.53
N LEU A 73 8.24 -8.52 -7.38
CA LEU A 73 7.25 -9.41 -7.99
C LEU A 73 7.94 -10.53 -8.79
N ARG A 74 9.00 -10.22 -9.55
CA ARG A 74 9.81 -11.23 -10.24
C ARG A 74 10.48 -12.19 -9.24
N LYS A 75 11.06 -11.69 -8.15
CA LYS A 75 11.68 -12.51 -7.09
C LYS A 75 10.66 -13.41 -6.39
N MET A 76 9.42 -12.94 -6.20
CA MET A 76 8.31 -13.75 -5.69
C MET A 76 7.97 -14.89 -6.65
N ARG A 77 7.79 -14.59 -7.95
CA ARG A 77 7.54 -15.61 -8.99
C ARG A 77 8.63 -16.69 -9.05
N LEU A 78 9.88 -16.31 -8.79
CA LEU A 78 11.03 -17.22 -8.73
C LEU A 78 11.22 -17.92 -7.37
N GLY A 79 10.37 -17.64 -6.37
CA GLY A 79 10.46 -18.20 -5.03
C GLY A 79 11.63 -17.68 -4.17
N GLN A 80 12.33 -16.64 -4.63
CA GLN A 80 13.42 -16.01 -3.88
C GLN A 80 12.92 -15.14 -2.72
N LEU A 81 11.72 -14.57 -2.89
CA LEU A 81 10.91 -13.92 -1.86
C LEU A 81 9.59 -14.67 -1.73
N GLN A 82 9.02 -14.69 -0.53
CA GLN A 82 7.74 -15.35 -0.26
C GLN A 82 6.60 -14.34 -0.28
N GLY A 83 6.86 -13.06 -0.09
CA GLY A 83 5.84 -12.02 -0.11
C GLY A 83 6.40 -10.63 -0.37
N GLY A 84 5.49 -9.66 -0.43
CA GLY A 84 5.84 -8.26 -0.52
C GLY A 84 4.72 -7.36 0.01
N VAL A 85 5.08 -6.13 0.34
CA VAL A 85 4.13 -5.05 0.59
C VAL A 85 4.20 -4.08 -0.57
N PHE A 86 3.07 -3.87 -1.23
CA PHE A 86 2.95 -3.08 -2.46
C PHE A 86 1.79 -2.11 -2.34
N THR A 87 1.85 -0.99 -3.05
CA THR A 87 0.65 -0.19 -3.30
C THR A 87 -0.28 -0.90 -4.27
N GLY A 88 -1.55 -0.49 -4.32
CA GLY A 88 -2.49 -0.96 -5.34
C GLY A 88 -1.98 -0.71 -6.77
N SER A 89 -1.35 0.43 -7.01
CA SER A 89 -0.80 0.76 -8.34
C SER A 89 0.21 -0.27 -8.83
N GLU A 90 1.10 -0.74 -7.96
CA GLU A 90 2.16 -1.67 -8.33
C GLU A 90 1.66 -3.12 -8.44
N LEU A 91 0.62 -3.49 -7.69
CA LEU A 91 -0.03 -4.79 -7.83
C LEU A 91 -0.94 -4.91 -9.05
N SER A 92 -1.25 -3.81 -9.74
CA SER A 92 -2.06 -3.81 -10.97
C SER A 92 -1.49 -4.72 -12.07
N LEU A 93 -0.16 -4.90 -12.09
CA LEU A 93 0.54 -5.82 -12.99
C LEU A 93 0.16 -7.30 -12.79
N VAL A 94 -0.36 -7.65 -11.61
CA VAL A 94 -0.84 -8.99 -11.26
C VAL A 94 -2.36 -9.02 -11.18
N TYR A 95 -2.95 -8.02 -10.51
CA TYR A 95 -4.38 -7.91 -10.28
C TYR A 95 -4.84 -6.47 -10.53
N PRO A 96 -5.43 -6.14 -11.71
CA PRO A 96 -5.85 -4.77 -12.05
C PRO A 96 -6.75 -4.11 -11.00
N ASP A 97 -7.71 -4.86 -10.42
CA ASP A 97 -8.63 -4.30 -9.42
C ASP A 97 -7.94 -3.89 -8.10
N SER A 98 -6.67 -4.21 -7.90
CA SER A 98 -5.91 -3.69 -6.74
C SER A 98 -5.79 -2.16 -6.75
N GLN A 99 -6.01 -1.49 -7.89
CA GLN A 99 -6.09 -0.04 -8.02
C GLN A 99 -7.47 0.56 -7.68
N LEU A 100 -8.46 -0.26 -7.30
CA LEU A 100 -9.84 0.18 -7.10
C LEU A 100 -9.99 1.40 -6.17
N TYR A 101 -9.24 1.44 -5.07
CA TYR A 101 -9.30 2.57 -4.13
C TYR A 101 -8.56 3.82 -4.61
N SER A 102 -7.69 3.65 -5.61
CA SER A 102 -6.94 4.73 -6.24
C SER A 102 -7.71 5.39 -7.39
N LEU A 103 -8.96 5.00 -7.63
CA LEU A 103 -9.82 5.66 -8.61
C LEU A 103 -9.96 7.16 -8.27
N PRO A 104 -9.87 8.05 -9.27
CA PRO A 104 -9.82 9.48 -9.00
C PRO A 104 -11.13 9.99 -8.42
N PHE A 105 -11.03 10.72 -7.31
CA PHE A 105 -12.13 11.36 -6.58
C PHE A 105 -13.23 10.39 -6.14
N LEU A 106 -12.91 9.11 -5.98
CA LEU A 106 -13.87 8.07 -5.58
C LEU A 106 -14.51 8.37 -4.23
N PHE A 107 -13.69 8.75 -3.25
CA PHE A 107 -14.08 8.99 -1.87
C PHE A 107 -14.10 10.48 -1.54
N ARG A 108 -15.12 10.91 -0.78
CA ARG A 108 -15.25 12.29 -0.29
C ARG A 108 -14.69 12.49 1.11
N ASN A 109 -14.63 11.44 1.91
CA ASN A 109 -14.22 11.48 3.30
C ASN A 109 -13.76 10.09 3.80
N TRP A 110 -13.28 10.04 5.03
CA TRP A 110 -12.79 8.83 5.68
C TRP A 110 -13.89 7.82 6.02
N ASP A 111 -15.13 8.27 6.23
CA ASP A 111 -16.25 7.38 6.56
C ASP A 111 -16.67 6.56 5.34
N GLU A 112 -16.70 7.18 4.15
CA GLU A 112 -16.88 6.49 2.88
C GLU A 112 -15.78 5.44 2.64
N VAL A 113 -14.53 5.77 2.96
CA VAL A 113 -13.40 4.83 2.87
C VAL A 113 -13.63 3.64 3.80
N ALA A 114 -13.98 3.88 5.06
CA ALA A 114 -14.20 2.83 6.04
C ALA A 114 -15.37 1.91 5.64
N ALA A 115 -16.49 2.48 5.20
CA ALA A 115 -17.67 1.75 4.77
C ALA A 115 -17.37 0.84 3.56
N VAL A 116 -16.72 1.39 2.53
CA VAL A 116 -16.37 0.62 1.32
C VAL A 116 -15.37 -0.47 1.64
N ARG A 117 -14.28 -0.16 2.35
CA ARG A 117 -13.24 -1.15 2.66
C ARG A 117 -13.75 -2.32 3.48
N ALA A 118 -14.67 -2.09 4.42
CA ALA A 118 -15.29 -3.14 5.21
C ALA A 118 -15.99 -4.21 4.35
N GLN A 119 -16.54 -3.83 3.20
CA GLN A 119 -17.24 -4.74 2.28
C GLN A 119 -16.35 -5.23 1.13
N VAL A 120 -15.40 -4.41 0.69
CA VAL A 120 -14.63 -4.65 -0.54
C VAL A 120 -13.26 -5.31 -0.28
N ASP A 121 -12.62 -5.09 0.87
CA ASP A 121 -11.34 -5.74 1.21
C ASP A 121 -11.44 -7.29 1.11
N PRO A 122 -12.51 -7.97 1.58
CA PRO A 122 -12.68 -9.41 1.39
C PRO A 122 -12.84 -9.85 -0.08
N LEU A 123 -13.40 -9.00 -0.94
CA LEU A 123 -13.56 -9.29 -2.37
C LEU A 123 -12.22 -9.18 -3.10
N LEU A 124 -11.43 -8.15 -2.77
CA LEU A 124 -10.06 -8.01 -3.27
C LEU A 124 -9.18 -9.17 -2.81
N ALA A 125 -9.33 -9.62 -1.56
CA ALA A 125 -8.61 -10.79 -1.04
C ALA A 125 -8.85 -12.04 -1.90
N LYS A 126 -10.12 -12.33 -2.26
CA LYS A 126 -10.46 -13.44 -3.16
C LYS A 126 -9.82 -13.27 -4.54
N GLY A 127 -9.86 -12.06 -5.11
CA GLY A 127 -9.24 -11.77 -6.40
C GLY A 127 -7.72 -11.99 -6.41
N PHE A 128 -7.03 -11.66 -5.32
CA PHE A 128 -5.61 -12.00 -5.14
C PHE A 128 -5.39 -13.51 -5.07
N GLU A 129 -6.24 -14.24 -4.34
CA GLU A 129 -6.12 -15.70 -4.18
C GLU A 129 -6.23 -16.43 -5.51
N GLU A 130 -7.18 -16.03 -6.38
CA GLU A 130 -7.32 -16.54 -7.74
C GLU A 130 -6.06 -16.34 -8.60
N ARG A 131 -5.21 -15.37 -8.23
CA ARG A 131 -3.96 -15.02 -8.92
C ARG A 131 -2.73 -15.58 -8.21
N GLY A 132 -2.92 -16.50 -7.27
CA GLY A 132 -1.84 -17.17 -6.55
C GLY A 132 -1.17 -16.31 -5.48
N LEU A 133 -1.89 -15.32 -4.94
CA LEU A 133 -1.44 -14.46 -3.85
C LEU A 133 -2.43 -14.52 -2.68
N ARG A 134 -1.95 -14.81 -1.48
CA ARG A 134 -2.70 -14.66 -0.23
C ARG A 134 -2.57 -13.24 0.28
N LEU A 135 -3.68 -12.54 0.47
CA LEU A 135 -3.68 -11.27 1.20
C LEU A 135 -3.58 -11.54 2.71
N LEU A 136 -2.49 -11.10 3.34
CA LEU A 136 -2.30 -11.21 4.80
C LEU A 136 -2.81 -9.96 5.55
N GLY A 137 -2.89 -8.83 4.86
CA GLY A 137 -3.42 -7.59 5.39
C GLY A 137 -3.42 -6.49 4.34
N VAL A 138 -4.38 -5.58 4.47
CA VAL A 138 -4.47 -4.35 3.68
C VAL A 138 -4.65 -3.20 4.65
N SER A 139 -3.94 -2.10 4.41
CA SER A 139 -4.11 -0.89 5.22
C SER A 139 -4.00 0.36 4.37
N GLY A 140 -4.68 1.41 4.80
CA GLY A 140 -4.56 2.76 4.26
C GLY A 140 -3.18 3.34 4.46
N VAL A 141 -2.72 4.08 3.45
CA VAL A 141 -1.61 5.02 3.57
C VAL A 141 -2.18 6.44 3.76
N GLY A 142 -3.29 6.74 3.10
CA GLY A 142 -4.00 8.01 3.22
C GLY A 142 -4.51 8.55 1.88
N PHE A 143 -4.96 9.80 1.88
CA PHE A 143 -5.37 10.47 0.66
C PHE A 143 -4.15 11.06 -0.06
N ALA A 144 -4.03 10.80 -1.36
CA ALA A 144 -3.01 11.43 -2.18
C ALA A 144 -3.42 12.86 -2.56
N TYR A 145 -2.47 13.79 -2.45
CA TYR A 145 -2.62 15.19 -2.85
C TYR A 145 -1.49 15.58 -3.80
N ILE A 146 -1.74 16.58 -4.64
CA ILE A 146 -0.67 17.22 -5.42
C ILE A 146 0.14 18.09 -4.47
N MET A 147 1.44 17.84 -4.38
CA MET A 147 2.38 18.65 -3.62
C MET A 147 3.52 19.09 -4.54
N GLY A 148 3.82 20.39 -4.55
CA GLY A 148 4.80 20.98 -5.46
C GLY A 148 5.84 21.84 -4.75
N ASN A 149 6.87 22.26 -5.49
CA ASN A 149 7.86 23.23 -5.03
C ASN A 149 7.35 24.69 -5.01
N LYS A 150 6.19 24.95 -5.65
CA LYS A 150 5.50 26.24 -5.72
C LYS A 150 3.98 26.04 -5.57
N PRO A 151 3.22 27.04 -5.08
CA PRO A 151 1.76 26.97 -5.07
C PRO A 151 1.17 26.72 -6.46
N LEU A 152 0.14 25.88 -6.55
CA LEU A 152 -0.59 25.56 -7.78
C LEU A 152 -2.05 25.99 -7.60
N ARG A 153 -2.47 27.10 -8.23
CA ARG A 153 -3.79 27.72 -8.03
C ARG A 153 -4.68 27.70 -9.26
N SER A 154 -4.07 27.57 -10.43
CA SER A 154 -4.74 27.68 -11.72
C SER A 154 -4.17 26.67 -12.71
N GLN A 155 -4.91 26.41 -13.79
CA GLN A 155 -4.42 25.57 -14.90
C GLN A 155 -3.08 26.06 -15.47
N ALA A 156 -2.84 27.37 -15.46
CA ALA A 156 -1.57 27.95 -15.91
C ALA A 156 -0.41 27.57 -14.99
N ASP A 157 -0.65 27.42 -13.68
CA ASP A 157 0.39 27.00 -12.72
C ASP A 157 0.73 25.52 -12.86
N VAL A 158 -0.30 24.73 -13.18
CA VAL A 158 -0.20 23.27 -13.41
C VAL A 158 0.45 22.99 -14.78
N ALA A 159 0.27 23.88 -15.76
CA ALA A 159 0.97 23.77 -17.04
C ALA A 159 2.49 23.82 -16.84
N GLY A 160 3.18 22.76 -17.25
CA GLY A 160 4.64 22.68 -17.20
C GLY A 160 5.23 22.24 -15.85
N ILE A 161 4.41 21.79 -14.88
CA ILE A 161 4.94 21.08 -13.72
C ILE A 161 5.60 19.76 -14.15
N LYS A 162 6.62 19.34 -13.40
CA LYS A 162 7.26 18.04 -13.59
C LYS A 162 6.70 17.08 -12.55
N LEU A 163 5.47 16.65 -12.80
CA LEU A 163 4.68 15.83 -11.88
C LEU A 163 5.12 14.37 -11.91
N TRP A 164 5.62 13.86 -10.78
CA TRP A 164 5.79 12.43 -10.58
C TRP A 164 4.47 11.74 -10.26
N VAL A 165 4.32 10.54 -10.82
CA VAL A 165 3.31 9.55 -10.45
C VAL A 165 3.98 8.16 -10.37
N PRO A 166 3.43 7.19 -9.61
CA PRO A 166 3.95 5.83 -9.61
C PRO A 166 3.96 5.24 -11.02
N GLN A 167 5.04 4.56 -11.40
CA GLN A 167 5.28 4.10 -12.77
C GLN A 167 4.16 3.23 -13.36
N ASN A 168 3.47 2.46 -12.52
CA ASN A 168 2.41 1.53 -12.91
C ASN A 168 1.00 2.08 -12.65
N ASP A 169 0.88 3.32 -12.19
CA ASP A 169 -0.42 3.97 -11.94
C ASP A 169 -0.98 4.58 -13.23
N THR A 170 -1.44 3.71 -14.13
CA THR A 170 -2.05 4.10 -15.42
C THR A 170 -3.29 4.97 -15.24
N ILE A 171 -4.00 4.83 -14.12
CA ILE A 171 -5.19 5.62 -13.76
C ILE A 171 -4.78 7.06 -13.43
N ALA A 172 -3.78 7.25 -12.55
CA ALA A 172 -3.24 8.57 -12.26
C ALA A 172 -2.64 9.22 -13.51
N ILE A 173 -1.84 8.48 -14.28
CA ILE A 173 -1.25 8.96 -15.54
C ILE A 173 -2.34 9.53 -16.46
N ARG A 174 -3.39 8.74 -16.71
CA ARG A 174 -4.49 9.14 -17.59
C ARG A 174 -5.26 10.35 -17.05
N THR A 175 -5.49 10.41 -15.74
CA THR A 175 -6.17 11.52 -15.08
C THR A 175 -5.42 12.84 -15.31
N PHE A 176 -4.10 12.83 -15.13
CA PHE A 176 -3.27 14.01 -15.32
C PHE A 176 -3.11 14.40 -16.80
N GLU A 177 -3.00 13.42 -17.70
CA GLU A 177 -2.99 13.68 -19.16
C GLU A 177 -4.26 14.39 -19.64
N LEU A 178 -5.44 13.94 -19.20
CA LEU A 178 -6.71 14.63 -19.48
C LEU A 178 -6.76 16.03 -18.87
N GLY A 179 -6.07 16.24 -17.75
CA GLY A 179 -5.86 17.54 -17.11
C GLY A 179 -4.88 18.47 -17.83
N GLY A 180 -4.23 18.02 -18.91
CA GLY A 180 -3.23 18.78 -19.66
C GLY A 180 -1.83 18.75 -19.05
N VAL A 181 -1.54 17.77 -18.18
CA VAL A 181 -0.22 17.54 -17.58
C VAL A 181 0.39 16.29 -18.19
N SER A 182 1.67 16.34 -18.53
CA SER A 182 2.42 15.14 -18.92
C SER A 182 3.19 14.63 -17.69
N PRO A 183 2.66 13.63 -16.96
CA PRO A 183 3.33 13.13 -15.77
C PRO A 183 4.59 12.33 -16.12
N ILE A 184 5.49 12.22 -15.15
CA ILE A 184 6.78 11.54 -15.24
C ILE A 184 6.70 10.26 -14.38
N PRO A 185 6.39 9.10 -14.98
CA PRO A 185 6.29 7.84 -14.25
C PRO A 185 7.67 7.35 -13.81
N LEU A 186 7.86 7.14 -12.50
CA LEU A 186 9.11 6.58 -11.94
C LEU A 186 8.82 5.61 -10.78
N PRO A 187 9.69 4.62 -10.52
CA PRO A 187 9.69 3.90 -9.25
C PRO A 187 9.78 4.86 -8.06
N ILE A 188 9.01 4.61 -7.00
CA ILE A 188 8.98 5.47 -5.81
C ILE A 188 10.37 5.64 -5.16
N GLY A 189 11.26 4.64 -5.29
CA GLY A 189 12.63 4.69 -4.79
C GLY A 189 13.52 5.73 -5.48
N ASP A 190 13.19 6.14 -6.71
CA ASP A 190 13.99 7.09 -7.49
C ASP A 190 13.56 8.55 -7.25
N VAL A 191 12.39 8.76 -6.64
CA VAL A 191 11.73 10.07 -6.51
C VAL A 191 12.50 11.04 -5.63
N PHE A 192 13.11 10.55 -4.54
CA PHE A 192 13.92 11.41 -3.68
C PHE A 192 15.04 12.07 -4.48
N THR A 193 15.81 11.28 -5.23
CA THR A 193 16.87 11.78 -6.11
C THR A 193 16.31 12.67 -7.21
N ALA A 194 15.18 12.31 -7.82
CA ALA A 194 14.53 13.11 -8.85
C ALA A 194 14.11 14.51 -8.36
N LEU A 195 13.63 14.61 -7.12
CA LEU A 195 13.31 15.88 -6.46
C LEU A 195 14.58 16.68 -6.14
N GLN A 196 15.68 16.02 -5.76
CA GLN A 196 16.96 16.69 -5.51
C GLN A 196 17.56 17.30 -6.77
N THR A 197 17.44 16.61 -7.91
CA THR A 197 17.97 17.06 -9.21
C THR A 197 17.04 18.01 -9.95
N GLY A 198 15.78 18.13 -9.52
CA GLY A 198 14.75 18.90 -10.22
C GLY A 198 14.25 18.24 -11.51
N MET A 199 14.49 16.93 -11.67
CA MET A 199 13.87 16.12 -12.71
C MET A 199 12.35 16.06 -12.52
N VAL A 200 11.91 15.98 -11.26
CA VAL A 200 10.52 16.18 -10.85
C VAL A 200 10.50 17.30 -9.80
N ASP A 201 9.42 18.08 -9.78
CA ASP A 201 9.24 19.18 -8.82
C ASP A 201 7.89 19.12 -8.11
N THR A 202 7.05 18.18 -8.53
CA THR A 202 5.71 17.97 -8.02
C THR A 202 5.47 16.47 -7.88
N VAL A 203 4.74 16.05 -6.86
CA VAL A 203 4.37 14.66 -6.60
C VAL A 203 2.87 14.56 -6.34
N ALA A 204 2.25 13.45 -6.72
CA ALA A 204 0.93 13.05 -6.23
C ALA A 204 1.10 11.95 -5.18
N ASN A 205 1.03 12.29 -3.89
CA ASN A 205 1.21 11.32 -2.79
C ASN A 205 0.57 11.81 -1.47
N THR A 206 0.63 11.00 -0.42
CA THR A 206 0.12 11.34 0.91
C THR A 206 1.09 12.24 1.70
N PRO A 207 0.61 13.13 2.59
CA PRO A 207 1.43 13.88 3.54
C PRO A 207 2.39 13.02 4.36
N SER A 208 1.90 11.92 4.94
CA SER A 208 2.74 10.98 5.71
C SER A 208 3.82 10.34 4.84
N GLY A 209 3.49 9.98 3.60
CA GLY A 209 4.42 9.45 2.61
C GLY A 209 5.52 10.45 2.27
N ALA A 210 5.17 11.72 2.05
CA ALA A 210 6.13 12.78 1.78
C ALA A 210 7.11 13.01 2.95
N ILE A 211 6.68 12.80 4.19
CA ILE A 211 7.56 12.82 5.36
C ILE A 211 8.44 11.58 5.40
N ALA A 212 7.83 10.39 5.37
CA ALA A 212 8.53 9.12 5.53
C ALA A 212 9.62 8.91 4.46
N LEU A 213 9.36 9.33 3.22
CA LEU A 213 10.28 9.24 2.09
C LEU A 213 11.22 10.44 1.98
N GLN A 214 11.18 11.35 2.97
CA GLN A 214 12.03 12.55 3.06
C GLN A 214 11.86 13.55 1.90
N TRP A 215 10.71 13.56 1.24
CA TRP A 215 10.42 14.47 0.12
C TRP A 215 10.07 15.89 0.58
N HIS A 216 9.56 16.03 1.81
CA HIS A 216 9.13 17.29 2.41
C HIS A 216 10.17 18.44 2.31
N GLY A 217 11.47 18.13 2.30
CA GLY A 217 12.52 19.14 2.12
C GLY A 217 12.47 19.89 0.77
N ARG A 218 11.82 19.32 -0.25
CA ARG A 218 11.68 19.88 -1.60
C ARG A 218 10.26 20.37 -1.94
N LEU A 219 9.27 20.06 -1.10
CA LEU A 219 7.88 20.44 -1.30
C LEU A 219 7.55 21.68 -0.47
N ARG A 220 6.81 22.62 -1.05
CA ARG A 220 6.43 23.91 -0.44
C ARG A 220 4.94 24.20 -0.55
N SER A 221 4.22 23.42 -1.36
CA SER A 221 2.77 23.56 -1.50
C SER A 221 2.09 22.21 -1.45
N LEU A 222 0.81 22.22 -1.08
CA LEU A 222 -0.14 21.14 -1.25
C LEU A 222 -1.43 21.73 -1.80
N VAL A 223 -2.04 21.10 -2.80
CA VAL A 223 -3.37 21.45 -3.28
C VAL A 223 -4.40 20.72 -2.43
N ASP A 224 -5.33 21.45 -1.81
CA ASP A 224 -6.39 20.88 -0.96
C ASP A 224 -7.51 20.28 -1.80
N LEU A 225 -7.15 19.23 -2.52
CA LEU A 225 -8.04 18.44 -3.34
C LEU A 225 -7.57 16.98 -3.26
N PRO A 226 -8.17 16.15 -2.38
CA PRO A 226 -7.84 14.73 -2.30
C PRO A 226 -8.10 14.05 -3.65
N LEU A 227 -7.06 13.51 -4.28
CA LEU A 227 -7.17 12.87 -5.60
C LEU A 227 -7.65 11.44 -5.51
N SER A 228 -7.08 10.65 -4.62
CA SER A 228 -7.33 9.22 -4.54
C SER A 228 -6.96 8.70 -3.16
N TYR A 229 -7.44 7.50 -2.82
CA TYR A 229 -7.07 6.83 -1.58
C TYR A 229 -6.01 5.76 -1.85
N VAL A 230 -4.87 5.88 -1.17
CA VAL A 230 -3.74 4.96 -1.33
C VAL A 230 -3.83 3.90 -0.24
N VAL A 231 -3.70 2.64 -0.65
CA VAL A 231 -3.57 1.49 0.25
C VAL A 231 -2.28 0.72 -0.03
N GLY A 232 -1.77 0.06 0.99
CA GLY A 232 -0.74 -0.97 0.87
C GLY A 232 -1.30 -2.35 1.16
N PHE A 233 -0.97 -3.32 0.30
CA PHE A 233 -1.33 -4.72 0.42
C PHE A 233 -0.11 -5.53 0.82
N LEU A 234 -0.20 -6.26 1.93
CA LEU A 234 0.74 -7.30 2.30
C LEU A 234 0.28 -8.62 1.69
N VAL A 235 0.99 -9.08 0.67
CA VAL A 235 0.68 -10.32 -0.05
C VAL A 235 1.76 -11.37 0.13
N LEU A 236 1.35 -12.63 0.16
CA LEU A 236 2.21 -13.80 0.24
C LEU A 236 1.93 -14.71 -0.97
N ASP A 237 2.96 -15.28 -1.57
CA ASP A 237 2.83 -16.31 -2.60
C ASP A 237 2.08 -17.53 -2.04
N ASP A 238 1.08 -18.00 -2.77
CA ASP A 238 0.16 -19.02 -2.26
C ASP A 238 0.86 -20.39 -2.10
N LYS A 239 1.99 -20.63 -2.80
CA LYS A 239 2.82 -21.84 -2.56
C LYS A 239 3.57 -21.73 -1.24
N ALA A 240 4.01 -20.53 -0.86
CA ALA A 240 4.63 -20.30 0.45
C ALA A 240 3.60 -20.47 1.57
N TRP A 241 2.38 -19.95 1.37
CA TRP A 241 1.24 -20.17 2.25
C TRP A 241 0.93 -21.66 2.42
N ALA A 242 0.86 -22.41 1.31
CA ALA A 242 0.54 -23.83 1.30
C ALA A 242 1.55 -24.73 2.03
N ARG A 243 2.77 -24.25 2.28
CA ARG A 243 3.80 -25.01 3.04
C ARG A 243 3.62 -24.93 4.55
N LEU A 244 2.90 -23.92 5.05
CA LEU A 244 2.60 -23.77 6.46
C LEU A 244 1.55 -24.79 6.91
N SER A 245 1.60 -25.22 8.17
CA SER A 245 0.52 -26.00 8.77
C SER A 245 -0.76 -25.15 8.91
N PRO A 246 -1.95 -25.75 9.00
CA PRO A 246 -3.19 -25.00 9.22
C PRO A 246 -3.14 -24.08 10.45
N GLU A 247 -2.53 -24.55 11.54
CA GLU A 247 -2.40 -23.79 12.79
C GLU A 247 -1.46 -22.59 12.61
N ASP A 248 -0.31 -22.80 11.96
CA ASP A 248 0.66 -21.74 11.72
C ASP A 248 0.14 -20.70 10.71
N ARG A 249 -0.69 -21.11 9.74
CA ARG A 249 -1.43 -20.19 8.85
C ARG A 249 -2.38 -19.29 9.61
N GLN A 250 -3.13 -19.84 10.57
CA GLN A 250 -4.08 -19.08 11.37
C GLN A 250 -3.34 -18.03 12.23
N VAL A 251 -2.21 -18.40 12.85
CA VAL A 251 -1.37 -17.45 13.59
C VAL A 251 -0.83 -16.35 12.67
N LEU A 252 -0.31 -16.72 11.49
CA LEU A 252 0.22 -15.78 10.51
C LEU A 252 -0.84 -14.76 10.05
N ALA A 253 -2.00 -15.24 9.61
CA ALA A 253 -3.08 -14.37 9.15
C ALA A 253 -3.64 -13.51 10.28
N GLY A 254 -3.83 -14.07 11.48
CA GLY A 254 -4.35 -13.34 12.63
C GLY A 254 -3.45 -12.16 13.03
N ALA A 255 -2.13 -12.40 13.12
CA ALA A 255 -1.16 -11.37 13.48
C ALA A 255 -1.12 -10.23 12.46
N PHE A 256 -1.02 -10.54 11.16
CA PHE A 256 -0.94 -9.50 10.12
C PHE A 256 -2.28 -8.78 9.88
N ALA A 257 -3.42 -9.47 9.99
CA ALA A 257 -4.71 -8.80 9.97
C ALA A 257 -4.89 -7.87 11.19
N GLY A 258 -4.35 -8.27 12.36
CA GLY A 258 -4.30 -7.42 13.55
C GLY A 258 -3.46 -6.16 13.34
N ALA A 259 -2.24 -6.31 12.81
CA ALA A 259 -1.38 -5.17 12.47
C ALA A 259 -2.04 -4.24 11.44
N ALA A 260 -2.67 -4.79 10.40
CA ALA A 260 -3.40 -4.01 9.39
C ALA A 260 -4.52 -3.16 10.01
N ARG A 261 -5.33 -3.73 10.93
CA ARG A 261 -6.36 -2.97 11.64
C ARG A 261 -5.80 -1.86 12.52
N ARG A 262 -4.65 -2.09 13.18
CA ARG A 262 -4.00 -1.07 14.01
C ARG A 262 -3.47 0.07 13.16
N MET A 263 -2.84 -0.24 12.03
CA MET A 263 -2.41 0.78 11.06
C MET A 263 -3.63 1.57 10.54
N ASP A 264 -4.70 0.89 10.13
CA ASP A 264 -5.94 1.54 9.66
C ASP A 264 -6.57 2.50 10.66
N ALA A 265 -6.58 2.12 11.94
CA ALA A 265 -7.10 2.96 13.00
C ALA A 265 -6.29 4.25 13.21
N SER A 266 -5.00 4.27 12.84
CA SER A 266 -4.14 5.45 12.99
C SER A 266 -4.03 6.31 11.73
N VAL A 267 -4.39 5.81 10.54
CA VAL A 267 -4.11 6.49 9.25
C VAL A 267 -4.58 7.94 9.24
N ARG A 268 -5.80 8.22 9.68
CA ARG A 268 -6.35 9.59 9.68
C ARG A 268 -5.54 10.51 10.59
N GLU A 269 -5.20 10.05 11.78
CA GLU A 269 -4.41 10.82 12.74
C GLU A 269 -2.97 11.03 12.24
N ASP A 270 -2.35 10.00 11.67
CA ASP A 270 -1.02 10.05 11.08
C ASP A 270 -0.96 11.07 9.92
N GLU A 271 -1.99 11.11 9.07
CA GLU A 271 -2.11 12.06 7.96
C GLU A 271 -2.35 13.50 8.44
N ASP A 272 -3.20 13.69 9.45
CA ASP A 272 -3.45 14.99 10.07
C ASP A 272 -2.19 15.55 10.73
N GLU A 273 -1.45 14.72 11.48
CA GLU A 273 -0.19 15.11 12.10
C GLU A 273 0.93 15.36 11.07
N ALA A 274 0.98 14.56 10.00
CA ALA A 274 1.89 14.81 8.89
C ALA A 274 1.61 16.14 8.22
N LEU A 275 0.34 16.46 7.92
CA LEU A 275 -0.02 17.74 7.32
C LEU A 275 0.30 18.92 8.25
N LYS A 276 0.04 18.81 9.56
CA LYS A 276 0.44 19.82 10.54
C LYS A 276 1.95 19.99 10.58
N ALA A 277 2.73 18.90 10.53
CA ALA A 277 4.19 18.96 10.50
C ALA A 277 4.70 19.65 9.23
N LEU A 278 4.14 19.34 8.06
CA LEU A 278 4.47 20.01 6.80
C LEU A 278 4.17 21.50 6.86
N ARG A 279 2.99 21.91 7.39
CA ARG A 279 2.66 23.33 7.59
C ARG A 279 3.66 24.04 8.50
N ARG A 280 4.09 23.41 9.60
CA ARG A 280 5.14 23.94 10.49
C ARG A 280 6.50 24.11 9.78
N GLN A 281 6.76 23.33 8.73
CA GLN A 281 7.95 23.46 7.87
C GLN A 281 7.77 24.49 6.74
N GLY A 282 6.67 25.26 6.75
CA GLY A 282 6.40 26.32 5.78
C GLY A 282 5.67 25.85 4.52
N LEU A 283 5.12 24.63 4.50
CA LEU A 283 4.26 24.19 3.40
C LEU A 283 2.95 25.00 3.38
N VAL A 284 2.61 25.54 2.22
CA VAL A 284 1.38 26.31 1.97
C VAL A 284 0.31 25.40 1.40
N VAL A 285 -0.82 25.28 2.09
CA VAL A 285 -2.00 24.60 1.55
C VAL A 285 -2.75 25.58 0.65
N THR A 286 -3.08 25.14 -0.54
CA THR A 286 -3.67 25.93 -1.61
C THR A 286 -5.01 25.35 -1.98
N GLU A 287 -6.05 26.14 -1.87
CA GLU A 287 -7.39 25.79 -2.37
C GLU A 287 -7.50 26.16 -3.85
N LEU A 288 -8.14 25.29 -4.63
CA LEU A 288 -8.49 25.59 -6.01
C LEU A 288 -9.81 26.37 -6.04
N ALA A 289 -9.97 27.19 -7.07
CA ALA A 289 -11.28 27.78 -7.36
C ALA A 289 -12.33 26.66 -7.55
N PRO A 290 -13.58 26.84 -7.09
CA PRO A 290 -14.61 25.79 -7.15
C PRO A 290 -14.81 25.20 -8.56
N GLU A 291 -14.75 26.04 -9.60
CA GLU A 291 -14.86 25.60 -10.99
C GLU A 291 -13.70 24.70 -11.43
N GLU A 292 -12.48 24.98 -10.96
CA GLU A 292 -11.29 24.19 -11.29
C GLU A 292 -11.31 22.86 -10.52
N ALA A 293 -11.70 22.87 -9.24
CA ALA A 293 -11.92 21.65 -8.48
C ALA A 293 -13.02 20.77 -9.11
N ALA A 294 -14.12 21.37 -9.59
CA ALA A 294 -15.18 20.65 -10.30
C ALA A 294 -14.68 20.08 -11.63
N ARG A 295 -13.86 20.82 -12.37
CA ARG A 295 -13.22 20.33 -13.61
C ARG A 295 -12.41 19.06 -13.36
N TRP A 296 -11.52 19.06 -12.36
CA TRP A 296 -10.73 17.87 -12.00
C TRP A 296 -11.60 16.67 -11.62
N ARG A 297 -12.66 16.88 -10.82
CA ARG A 297 -13.60 15.81 -10.48
C ARG A 297 -14.28 15.24 -11.73
N GLY A 298 -14.70 16.09 -12.66
CA GLY A 298 -15.27 15.65 -13.95
C GLY A 298 -14.30 14.85 -14.82
N LEU A 299 -13.00 15.19 -14.79
CA LEU A 299 -11.97 14.35 -15.44
C LEU A 299 -11.85 12.98 -14.78
N GLY A 300 -11.96 12.91 -13.45
CA GLY A 300 -12.02 11.62 -12.74
C GLY A 300 -13.21 10.77 -13.16
N GLU A 301 -14.39 11.37 -13.30
CA GLU A 301 -15.58 10.69 -13.83
C GLU A 301 -15.36 10.16 -15.25
N GLN A 302 -14.72 10.97 -16.11
CA GLN A 302 -14.35 10.54 -17.46
C GLN A 302 -13.39 9.34 -17.43
N VAL A 303 -12.36 9.35 -16.57
CA VAL A 303 -11.44 8.21 -16.42
C VAL A 303 -12.18 6.96 -15.95
N MET A 304 -13.07 7.09 -14.96
CA MET A 304 -13.89 5.96 -14.50
C MET A 304 -14.75 5.38 -15.64
N ALA A 305 -15.38 6.23 -16.46
CA ALA A 305 -16.16 5.79 -17.61
C ALA A 305 -15.30 5.08 -18.68
N GLU A 306 -14.08 5.57 -18.94
CA GLU A 306 -13.12 4.90 -19.84
C GLU A 306 -12.71 3.51 -19.31
N LEU A 307 -12.44 3.39 -18.01
CA LEU A 307 -12.07 2.13 -17.36
C LEU A 307 -13.21 1.11 -17.41
N GLU A 308 -14.46 1.53 -17.18
CA GLU A 308 -15.64 0.68 -17.28
C GLU A 308 -15.88 0.19 -18.70
N THR A 309 -15.80 1.08 -19.68
CA THR A 309 -15.98 0.74 -21.09
C THR A 309 -14.98 -0.32 -21.54
N ARG A 310 -13.74 -0.24 -21.05
CA ARG A 310 -12.68 -1.20 -21.36
C ARG A 310 -12.62 -2.41 -20.42
N GLN A 311 -13.50 -2.46 -19.42
CA GLN A 311 -13.49 -3.46 -18.34
C GLN A 311 -12.12 -3.60 -17.66
N ALA A 312 -11.41 -2.48 -17.49
CA ALA A 312 -10.10 -2.45 -16.86
C ALA A 312 -10.16 -2.69 -15.34
N ILE A 313 -11.33 -2.48 -14.74
CA ILE A 313 -11.68 -2.87 -13.36
C ILE A 313 -12.95 -3.72 -13.43
N SER A 314 -13.04 -4.74 -12.56
CA SER A 314 -14.18 -5.63 -12.46
C SER A 314 -15.50 -4.86 -12.31
N PRO A 315 -16.47 -5.06 -13.23
CA PRO A 315 -17.79 -4.42 -13.13
C PRO A 315 -18.52 -4.78 -11.83
N ALA A 316 -18.33 -5.99 -11.31
CA ALA A 316 -18.94 -6.44 -10.07
C ALA A 316 -18.38 -5.69 -8.85
N LEU A 317 -17.06 -5.47 -8.80
CA LEU A 317 -16.44 -4.68 -7.74
C LEU A 317 -16.87 -3.22 -7.79
N LEU A 318 -16.91 -2.62 -8.99
CA LEU A 318 -17.37 -1.25 -9.15
C LEU A 318 -18.84 -1.08 -8.75
N ALA A 319 -19.70 -2.04 -9.10
CA ALA A 319 -21.10 -2.02 -8.70
C ALA A 319 -21.24 -2.07 -7.16
N GLU A 320 -20.45 -2.92 -6.50
CA GLU A 320 -20.45 -3.01 -5.04
C GLU A 320 -19.95 -1.72 -4.38
N VAL A 321 -18.84 -1.17 -4.85
CA VAL A 321 -18.32 0.13 -4.37
C VAL A 321 -19.39 1.21 -4.50
N ARG A 322 -20.05 1.30 -5.67
CA ARG A 322 -21.11 2.29 -5.90
C ARG A 322 -22.31 2.10 -4.98
N ARG A 323 -22.72 0.85 -4.73
CA ARG A 323 -23.81 0.54 -3.80
C ARG A 323 -23.48 1.05 -2.40
N VAL A 324 -22.30 0.70 -1.89
CA VAL A 324 -21.88 1.10 -0.53
C VAL A 324 -21.70 2.62 -0.42
N LEU A 325 -21.14 3.26 -1.45
CA LEU A 325 -21.04 4.72 -1.49
C LEU A 325 -22.40 5.41 -1.54
N ALA A 326 -23.38 4.85 -2.27
CA ALA A 326 -24.72 5.42 -2.32
C ALA A 326 -25.41 5.34 -0.95
N GLU A 327 -25.24 4.24 -0.22
CA GLU A 327 -25.74 4.07 1.15
C GLU A 327 -25.08 5.09 2.09
N ALA A 328 -23.74 5.15 2.11
CA ALA A 328 -22.99 6.06 2.99
C ALA A 328 -23.22 7.56 2.70
N ARG A 329 -23.72 7.91 1.51
CA ARG A 329 -24.02 9.30 1.11
C ARG A 329 -25.49 9.68 1.31
N ALA A 330 -26.36 8.71 1.59
CA ALA A 330 -27.77 8.94 1.87
C ALA A 330 -28.04 9.27 3.34
N ASP A 331 -27.11 8.89 4.23
CA ASP A 331 -27.08 9.19 5.66
C ASP A 331 -26.48 10.59 5.95
#